data_AF-A0A171ACM8-F1
#
_entry.id   AF-A0A171ACM8-F1
#
_cell.length_a   1.000
_cell.length_b   1.000
_cell.length_c   1.000
_cell.angle_alpha   90.00
_cell.angle_beta   90.00
_cell.angle_gamma   90.00
#
_symmetry.space_group_name_H-M   'P 1'
#
loop_
_entity.id
_entity.type
_entity.pdbx_description
1 polymer ?
#
loop_
_entity_poly.entity_id
_entity_poly.type
_entity_poly.pdbx_seq_one_letter_code
_entity_poly.pdbx_strand_id
1 'polypeptide(L)'
;MMETTNAPGPSKSGKDEEKEENPMFECNICLDTAKDAVVSMCGHLFCWPCLHQWLETRPMRQLCPVCKAAICKDKVIPLYGRGSNQQEDPR
;
A
#
# COMPACT_ATOMS: atom_id res chain seq x y z
N MET A 1 34.03 -47.48 -13.39
CA MET A 1 32.83 -47.00 -12.67
C MET A 1 33.38 -46.37 -11.40
N MET A 2 33.57 -45.04 -11.41
CA MET A 2 32.75 -44.10 -10.63
C MET A 2 33.10 -44.18 -9.14
N GLU A 3 33.43 -43.13 -8.38
CA GLU A 3 33.30 -41.70 -8.58
C GLU A 3 34.07 -40.97 -7.46
N THR A 4 34.25 -39.68 -7.73
CA THR A 4 34.91 -38.62 -6.99
C THR A 4 34.19 -38.14 -5.70
N THR A 5 35.01 -37.64 -4.77
CA THR A 5 34.87 -36.37 -4.00
C THR A 5 33.92 -36.22 -2.79
N ASN A 6 34.52 -35.54 -1.81
CA ASN A 6 34.01 -34.47 -0.92
C ASN A 6 33.12 -34.82 0.28
N ALA A 7 33.74 -34.62 1.45
CA ALA A 7 33.08 -34.44 2.74
C ALA A 7 32.38 -33.06 2.79
N PRO A 8 31.20 -32.93 3.41
CA PRO A 8 30.54 -31.65 3.61
C PRO A 8 30.84 -31.07 5.00
N GLY A 9 31.31 -29.82 5.03
CA GLY A 9 31.30 -28.92 6.18
C GLY A 9 32.17 -27.69 5.91
N PRO A 10 31.91 -26.49 6.49
CA PRO A 10 30.90 -26.14 7.49
C PRO A 10 29.93 -24.99 7.08
N SER A 11 28.83 -24.91 7.82
CA SER A 11 28.12 -23.72 8.32
C SER A 11 28.37 -22.30 7.75
N LYS A 12 27.24 -21.70 7.33
CA LYS A 12 26.78 -20.30 7.50
C LYS A 12 27.56 -19.16 6.83
N SER A 13 26.85 -18.33 6.04
CA SER A 13 26.61 -16.89 6.33
C SER A 13 25.88 -16.17 5.19
N GLY A 14 24.71 -15.59 5.51
CA GLY A 14 24.11 -14.35 4.97
C GLY A 14 23.74 -14.28 3.48
N LYS A 15 22.60 -13.73 3.08
CA LYS A 15 21.79 -12.68 3.71
C LYS A 15 20.32 -13.11 3.74
N ASP A 16 19.79 -13.36 4.92
CA ASP A 16 18.42 -12.95 5.17
C ASP A 16 18.43 -11.43 5.05
N GLU A 17 18.00 -10.92 3.91
CA GLU A 17 17.58 -9.53 3.83
C GLU A 17 16.40 -9.45 4.80
N GLU A 18 16.67 -9.01 6.03
CA GLU A 18 15.66 -8.35 6.86
C GLU A 18 15.18 -7.17 6.02
N LYS A 19 14.22 -7.46 5.14
CA LYS A 19 13.38 -6.46 4.53
C LYS A 19 12.78 -5.79 5.73
N GLU A 20 13.31 -4.61 6.09
CA GLU A 20 12.61 -3.74 7.01
C GLU A 20 11.19 -3.69 6.44
N GLU A 21 10.27 -4.38 7.11
CA GLU A 21 8.85 -4.23 6.86
C GLU A 21 8.52 -2.84 7.36
N ASN A 22 9.06 -1.81 6.70
CA ASN A 22 8.44 -0.50 6.64
C ASN A 22 7.04 -0.85 6.17
N PRO A 23 6.01 -0.76 7.03
CA PRO A 23 4.67 -1.13 6.64
C PRO A 23 4.30 -0.16 5.52
N MET A 24 4.41 -0.62 4.29
CA MET A 24 4.11 0.20 3.13
C MET A 24 2.62 0.46 3.21
N PHE A 25 2.24 1.73 3.20
CA PHE A 25 0.84 2.11 3.19
C PHE A 25 0.16 1.47 1.98
N GLU A 26 -0.66 0.43 2.18
CA GLU A 26 -1.29 -0.34 1.11
C GLU A 26 -2.70 0.17 0.82
N CYS A 27 -3.01 0.35 -0.47
CA CYS A 27 -4.33 0.77 -0.93
C CYS A 27 -5.35 -0.38 -0.87
N ASN A 28 -6.47 -0.15 -0.19
CA ASN A 28 -7.57 -1.13 -0.05
C ASN A 28 -8.40 -1.39 -1.33
N ILE A 29 -7.96 -0.88 -2.48
CA ILE A 29 -8.60 -1.12 -3.79
C ILE A 29 -7.66 -1.88 -4.73
N CYS A 30 -6.42 -1.38 -4.92
CA CYS A 30 -5.46 -2.02 -5.83
C CYS A 30 -4.52 -3.01 -5.14
N LEU A 31 -4.50 -3.04 -3.79
CA LEU A 31 -3.66 -3.94 -2.98
C LEU A 31 -2.16 -3.79 -3.29
N ASP A 32 -1.75 -2.57 -3.58
CA ASP A 32 -0.36 -2.16 -3.81
C ASP A 32 -0.07 -0.91 -2.98
N THR A 33 1.20 -0.51 -2.93
CA THR A 33 1.65 0.73 -2.28
C THR A 33 0.81 1.91 -2.76
N ALA A 34 0.22 2.61 -1.80
CA ALA A 34 -0.68 3.71 -2.07
C ALA A 34 0.07 4.90 -2.65
N LYS A 35 -0.20 5.18 -3.92
CA LYS A 35 0.22 6.40 -4.61
C LYS A 35 -0.81 7.48 -4.31
N ASP A 36 -0.35 8.70 -4.02
CA ASP A 36 -1.25 9.81 -3.70
C ASP A 36 -2.22 9.42 -2.57
N ALA A 37 -1.63 8.89 -1.49
CA ALA A 37 -2.37 8.20 -0.44
C ALA A 37 -3.36 9.14 0.24
N VAL A 38 -4.63 8.70 0.33
CA VAL A 38 -5.71 9.39 1.02
C VAL A 38 -6.35 8.45 2.05
N VAL A 39 -6.75 9.03 3.17
CA VAL A 39 -7.50 8.35 4.21
C VAL A 39 -8.91 8.91 4.28
N SER A 40 -9.89 8.01 4.21
CA SER A 40 -11.30 8.35 4.44
C SER A 40 -11.56 8.69 5.90
N MET A 41 -12.65 9.40 6.22
CA MET A 41 -13.02 9.73 7.61
C MET A 41 -13.23 8.48 8.50
N CYS A 42 -13.51 7.32 7.89
CA CYS A 42 -13.61 6.05 8.60
C CYS A 42 -12.27 5.33 8.83
N GLY A 43 -11.15 5.93 8.42
CA GLY A 43 -9.79 5.42 8.68
C GLY A 43 -9.19 4.50 7.60
N HIS A 44 -9.94 4.13 6.56
CA HIS A 44 -9.41 3.28 5.49
C HIS A 44 -8.60 4.08 4.46
N LEU A 45 -7.51 3.46 4.00
CA LEU A 45 -6.48 4.06 3.16
C LEU A 45 -6.58 3.58 1.70
N PHE A 46 -6.44 4.50 0.76
CA PHE A 46 -6.55 4.26 -0.67
C PHE A 46 -5.55 5.11 -1.46
N CYS A 47 -5.24 4.73 -2.70
CA CYS A 47 -4.76 5.69 -3.69
C CYS A 47 -5.89 6.66 -4.03
N TRP A 48 -5.58 7.95 -4.16
CA TRP A 48 -6.57 8.91 -4.67
C TRP A 48 -7.22 8.49 -6.00
N PRO A 49 -6.49 8.12 -7.08
CA PRO A 49 -7.13 7.74 -8.34
C PRO A 49 -8.06 6.53 -8.19
N CYS A 50 -7.70 5.56 -7.35
CA CYS A 50 -8.54 4.39 -7.07
C CYS A 50 -9.84 4.78 -6.38
N LEU A 51 -9.76 5.60 -5.32
CA LEU A 51 -10.93 6.05 -4.59
C LEU A 51 -11.80 6.98 -5.46
N HIS A 52 -11.18 7.85 -6.24
CA HIS A 52 -11.87 8.77 -7.14
C HIS A 52 -12.73 8.02 -8.14
N GLN A 53 -12.15 7.07 -8.88
CA GLN A 53 -12.88 6.23 -9.84
C GLN A 53 -14.01 5.43 -9.16
N TRP A 54 -13.78 4.94 -7.94
CA TRP A 54 -14.82 4.25 -7.17
C TRP A 54 -16.03 5.16 -6.86
N LEU A 55 -15.77 6.41 -6.48
CA LEU A 55 -16.82 7.38 -6.17
C LEU A 55 -17.56 7.86 -7.43
N GLU A 56 -16.87 8.02 -8.55
CA GLU A 56 -17.46 8.42 -9.84
C GLU A 56 -18.38 7.33 -10.41
N THR A 57 -18.02 6.05 -10.26
CA THR A 57 -18.87 4.94 -10.71
C THR A 57 -20.13 4.75 -9.86
N ARG A 58 -20.20 5.39 -8.67
CA ARG A 58 -21.29 5.20 -7.69
C ARG A 58 -21.77 6.54 -7.10
N PRO A 59 -22.27 7.47 -7.92
CA PRO A 59 -22.62 8.83 -7.46
C PRO A 59 -23.72 8.83 -6.40
N MET A 60 -24.67 7.89 -6.48
CA MET A 60 -25.77 7.76 -5.51
C MET A 60 -25.37 7.05 -4.20
N ARG A 61 -24.18 6.44 -4.15
CA ARG A 61 -23.72 5.62 -3.01
C ARG A 61 -22.24 5.80 -2.77
N GLN A 62 -21.87 6.95 -2.20
CA GLN A 62 -20.51 7.23 -1.77
C GLN A 62 -20.22 6.52 -0.44
N LEU A 63 -19.91 5.22 -0.54
CA LEU A 63 -19.60 4.36 0.61
C LEU A 63 -18.17 3.82 0.52
N CYS A 64 -17.55 3.65 1.67
CA CYS A 64 -16.25 3.01 1.82
C CYS A 64 -16.26 1.60 1.20
N PRO A 65 -15.29 1.26 0.32
CA PRO A 65 -15.14 -0.09 -0.23
C PRO A 65 -15.01 -1.15 0.87
N VAL A 66 -14.38 -0.80 2.01
CA VAL A 66 -14.08 -1.70 3.11
C VAL A 66 -15.27 -1.82 4.08
N CYS A 67 -15.53 -0.80 4.89
CA CYS A 67 -16.50 -0.86 5.98
C CYS A 67 -17.91 -0.33 5.65
N LYS A 68 -18.14 0.13 4.42
CA LYS A 68 -19.42 0.72 3.96
C LYS A 68 -19.86 2.00 4.68
N ALA A 69 -19.00 2.63 5.48
CA ALA A 69 -19.27 3.96 6.03
C ALA A 69 -19.42 5.01 4.91
N ALA A 70 -20.19 6.06 5.15
CA ALA A 70 -20.31 7.17 4.20
C ALA A 70 -18.96 7.84 3.96
N ILE A 71 -18.65 8.12 2.69
CA ILE A 71 -17.47 8.86 2.25
C ILE A 71 -17.96 10.09 1.50
N CYS A 72 -17.26 11.21 1.67
CA CYS A 72 -17.42 12.40 0.82
C CYS A 72 -16.07 12.67 0.16
N LYS A 73 -16.07 12.87 -1.17
CA LYS A 73 -14.87 13.13 -1.98
C LYS A 73 -14.02 14.27 -1.38
N ASP A 74 -14.67 15.34 -0.90
CA ASP A 74 -14.00 16.54 -0.37
C ASP A 74 -13.55 16.38 1.09
N LYS A 75 -13.87 15.26 1.73
CA LYS A 75 -13.58 14.99 3.15
C LYS A 75 -12.53 13.90 3.36
N VAL A 76 -11.84 13.50 2.30
CA VAL A 76 -10.68 12.61 2.43
C VAL A 76 -9.45 13.43 2.80
N ILE A 77 -8.57 12.83 3.61
CA ILE A 77 -7.38 13.48 4.14
C ILE A 77 -6.17 12.91 3.39
N PRO A 78 -5.45 13.72 2.58
CA PRO A 78 -4.21 13.26 1.96
C PRO A 78 -3.13 13.04 3.02
N LEU A 79 -2.31 12.00 2.82
CA LEU A 79 -1.18 11.67 3.69
C LEU A 79 0.12 12.10 3.02
N TYR A 80 0.85 13.00 3.68
CA TYR A 80 2.18 13.42 3.28
C TYR A 80 3.19 12.84 4.28
N GLY A 81 3.95 11.82 3.85
CA GLY A 81 5.00 11.21 4.65
C GLY A 81 6.30 12.04 4.65
N ARG A 82 7.16 11.83 5.65
CA ARG A 82 8.55 12.32 5.58
C ARG A 82 9.30 11.45 4.57
N GLY A 83 9.71 12.04 3.43
CA GLY A 83 10.47 11.35 2.38
C GLY A 83 9.91 11.52 0.96
N SER A 84 8.69 12.04 0.80
CA SER A 84 8.13 12.35 -0.52
C SER A 84 8.57 13.73 -0.99
N ASN A 85 9.39 13.79 -2.06
CA ASN A 85 9.92 15.03 -2.66
C ASN A 85 8.90 15.84 -3.50
N GLN A 86 7.62 15.48 -3.48
CA GLN A 86 6.55 16.24 -4.11
C GLN A 86 5.39 16.34 -3.12
N GLN A 87 5.14 17.55 -2.63
CA GLN A 87 4.00 17.92 -1.80
C GLN A 87 3.00 18.68 -2.68
N GLU A 88 2.29 17.97 -3.55
CA GLU A 88 1.15 18.51 -4.27
C GLU A 88 -0.13 17.86 -3.72
N ASP A 89 -1.23 18.62 -3.63
CA ASP A 89 -2.52 18.05 -3.24
C ASP A 89 -2.97 17.08 -4.34
N PRO A 90 -3.21 15.80 -4.03
CA PRO A 90 -3.59 14.84 -5.06
C PRO A 90 -5.00 15.04 -5.62
N ARG A 91 -5.83 15.89 -5.00
CA ARG A 91 -7.28 15.99 -5.25
C ARG A 91 -7.71 17.02 -6.28
#